data_AF-A0A7C3CH18-F1
#
_entry.id   AF-A0A7C3CH18-F1
#
_cell.length_a   1.000
_cell.length_b   1.000
_cell.length_c   1.000
_cell.angle_alpha   90.00
_cell.angle_beta   90.00
_cell.angle_gamma   90.00
#
_symmetry.space_group_name_H-M   'P 1'
#
loop_
_entity.id
_entity.type
_entity.pdbx_description
1 polymer ?
#
loop_
_entity_poly.entity_id
_entity_poly.type
_entity_poly.pdbx_seq_one_letter_code
_entity_poly.pdbx_strand_id
1 'polypeptide(L)'
;MMNKRFSPKVKKVISRSRDEAIRMGQDFIGTEHLLLGIMQERNGLALRVLDSLDVDIDELKDTIVKSVQTTGDSKANLQIG
;
A
#
# COMPACT_ATOMS: atom_id res chain seq x y z
N MET A 1 0.12 -19.71 10.53
CA MET A 1 0.73 -19.25 11.79
C MET A 1 1.65 -18.07 11.49
N MET A 2 1.37 -16.86 12.00
CA MET A 2 2.27 -15.71 11.83
C MET A 2 3.46 -15.88 12.78
N ASN A 3 4.61 -16.27 12.24
CA ASN A 3 5.81 -16.58 13.02
C ASN A 3 6.22 -15.39 13.93
N LYS A 4 6.93 -15.68 15.02
CA LYS A 4 7.39 -14.71 16.03
C LYS A 4 8.48 -13.73 15.51
N ARG A 5 8.65 -13.49 14.20
CA ARG A 5 9.76 -12.67 13.66
C ARG A 5 9.49 -11.17 13.54
N PHE A 6 8.24 -10.73 13.58
CA PHE A 6 7.91 -9.32 13.41
C PHE A 6 7.47 -8.65 14.70
N SER A 7 7.91 -7.41 14.91
CA SER A 7 7.44 -6.58 16.01
C SER A 7 5.93 -6.34 15.89
N PRO A 8 5.22 -6.04 17.01
CA PRO A 8 3.81 -5.70 16.96
C PRO A 8 3.48 -4.57 15.95
N LYS A 9 4.39 -3.59 15.82
CA LYS A 9 4.26 -2.50 14.86
C LYS A 9 4.28 -3.00 13.41
N VAL A 10 5.24 -3.86 13.06
CA VAL A 10 5.31 -4.42 11.70
C VAL A 10 4.10 -5.28 11.39
N LYS A 11 3.62 -6.08 12.35
CA LYS A 11 2.39 -6.87 12.18
C LYS A 11 1.18 -5.99 11.86
N LYS A 12 1.07 -4.84 12.52
CA LYS A 12 -0.01 -3.87 12.27
C LYS A 12 0.10 -3.28 10.86
N VAL A 13 1.29 -2.90 10.42
CA VAL A 13 1.52 -2.42 9.05
C VAL A 13 1.08 -3.48 8.03
N ILE A 14 1.52 -4.73 8.17
CA ILE A 14 1.14 -5.81 7.25
C ILE A 14 -0.37 -6.06 7.22
N SER A 15 -1.04 -5.98 8.38
CA SER A 15 -2.51 -6.09 8.44
C SER A 15 -3.17 -4.99 7.62
N ARG A 16 -2.74 -3.73 7.80
CA ARG A 16 -3.29 -2.58 7.08
C ARG A 16 -3.03 -2.66 5.58
N SER A 17 -1.84 -3.10 5.19
CA SER A 17 -1.50 -3.32 3.79
C SER A 17 -2.37 -4.39 3.14
N ARG A 18 -2.76 -5.42 3.90
CA ARG A 18 -3.76 -6.39 3.43
C ARG A 18 -5.13 -5.75 3.25
N ASP A 19 -5.56 -4.92 4.22
CA ASP A 19 -6.85 -4.23 4.14
C ASP A 19 -6.92 -3.32 2.90
N GLU A 20 -5.82 -2.62 2.57
CA GLU A 20 -5.71 -1.81 1.34
C GLU A 20 -5.76 -2.65 0.07
N ALA A 21 -5.09 -3.80 0.02
CA ALA A 21 -5.15 -4.72 -1.13
C ALA A 21 -6.58 -5.22 -1.37
N ILE A 22 -7.29 -5.62 -0.30
CA ILE A 22 -8.70 -6.03 -0.38
C ILE A 22 -9.59 -4.88 -0.86
N ARG A 23 -9.40 -3.67 -0.31
CA ARG A 23 -10.14 -2.47 -0.70
C ARG A 23 -9.97 -2.14 -2.20
N MET A 24 -8.81 -2.45 -2.75
CA MET A 24 -8.44 -2.22 -4.15
C MET A 24 -8.68 -3.44 -5.06
N GLY A 25 -9.27 -4.52 -4.54
CA GLY A 25 -9.59 -5.73 -5.30
C GLY A 25 -8.37 -6.51 -5.79
N GLN A 26 -7.24 -6.42 -5.08
CA GLN A 26 -6.00 -7.12 -5.42
C GLN A 26 -5.81 -8.37 -4.54
N ASP A 27 -5.47 -9.50 -5.17
CA ASP A 27 -5.26 -10.77 -4.47
C ASP A 27 -3.91 -10.88 -3.75
N PHE A 28 -3.03 -9.89 -3.92
CA PHE A 28 -1.68 -9.87 -3.34
C PHE A 28 -1.31 -8.49 -2.80
N ILE A 29 -0.42 -8.47 -1.81
CA ILE A 29 0.12 -7.22 -1.24
C ILE A 29 1.30 -6.75 -2.10
N GLY A 30 1.02 -5.82 -3.02
CA GLY A 30 2.04 -5.00 -3.71
C GLY A 30 2.69 -3.93 -2.82
N THR A 31 3.71 -3.25 -3.36
CA THR A 31 4.45 -2.17 -2.69
C THR A 31 3.57 -0.95 -2.39
N GLU A 32 2.56 -0.72 -3.21
CA GLU A 32 1.55 0.33 -3.10
C GLU A 32 0.75 0.18 -1.81
N HIS A 33 0.22 -1.03 -1.58
CA HIS A 33 -0.53 -1.35 -0.36
C HIS A 33 0.38 -1.34 0.88
N LEU A 34 1.64 -1.74 0.72
CA LEU A 34 2.62 -1.63 1.80
C LEU A 34 2.80 -0.17 2.23
N LEU A 35 3.04 0.72 1.26
CA LEU A 35 3.21 2.15 1.50
C LEU A 35 1.97 2.77 2.16
N LEU A 36 0.76 2.49 1.63
CA LEU A 36 -0.50 2.95 2.23
C LEU A 36 -0.68 2.44 3.67
N GLY A 37 -0.35 1.17 3.94
CA GLY A 37 -0.41 0.58 5.27
C GLY A 37 0.56 1.22 6.28
N ILE A 38 1.73 1.67 5.82
CA ILE A 38 2.70 2.44 6.61
C ILE A 38 2.15 3.84 6.92
N MET A 39 1.63 4.53 5.90
CA MET A 39 1.11 5.91 6.01
C MET A 39 -0.13 6.02 6.91
N GLN A 40 -0.84 4.93 7.16
CA GLN A 40 -2.02 4.90 8.04
C GLN A 40 -1.70 5.13 9.53
N GLU A 41 -0.43 5.14 9.93
CA GLU A 41 0.00 5.61 11.26
C GLU A 41 0.00 7.14 11.30
N ARG A 42 -1.07 7.72 11.86
CA ARG A 42 -1.16 9.17 12.14
C ARG A 42 0.07 9.64 12.90
N ASN A 43 0.68 10.73 12.44
CA ASN A 43 1.89 11.33 13.01
C ASN A 43 3.10 10.38 13.09
N GLY A 44 3.12 9.31 12.27
CA GLY A 44 4.22 8.36 12.18
C GLY A 44 5.46 8.95 11.51
N LEU A 45 6.61 8.26 11.65
CA LEU A 45 7.87 8.65 11.01
C LEU A 45 7.73 8.80 9.49
N ALA A 46 6.97 7.93 8.84
CA ALA A 46 6.77 7.97 7.39
C ALA A 46 6.15 9.29 6.92
N LEU A 47 5.12 9.79 7.63
CA LEU A 47 4.50 11.07 7.29
C LEU A 47 5.47 12.23 7.49
N ARG A 48 6.30 12.21 8.53
CA ARG A 48 7.34 13.23 8.73
C ARG A 48 8.42 13.21 7.65
N VAL A 49 8.79 12.02 7.17
CA VAL A 49 9.76 11.89 6.07
C VAL A 49 9.16 12.43 4.77
N LEU A 50 7.92 12.09 4.46
CA LEU A 50 7.22 12.60 3.29
C LEU A 50 7.05 14.13 3.35
N ASP A 51 6.66 14.66 4.51
CA ASP A 51 6.57 16.10 4.78
C ASP A 51 7.92 16.81 4.61
N SER A 52 9.02 16.21 5.10
CA SER A 52 10.37 16.76 4.90
C SER A 52 10.86 16.76 3.45
N LEU A 53 10.18 16.01 2.59
CA LEU A 53 10.42 15.94 1.15
C LEU A 53 9.41 16.81 0.35
N ASP A 54 8.59 17.60 1.05
CA ASP A 54 7.55 18.46 0.46
C ASP A 54 6.51 17.68 -0.36
N VAL A 55 6.19 16.46 0.08
CA VAL A 55 5.22 15.58 -0.59
C VAL A 55 3.83 15.82 -0.03
N ASP A 56 2.89 16.21 -0.90
CA ASP A 56 1.47 16.24 -0.57
C ASP A 56 0.93 14.81 -0.40
N ILE A 57 0.40 14.53 0.79
CA ILE A 57 -0.03 13.18 1.17
C ILE A 57 -1.30 12.75 0.43
N ASP A 58 -2.19 13.68 0.09
CA ASP A 58 -3.44 13.36 -0.58
C ASP A 58 -3.20 13.17 -2.09
N GLU A 59 -2.35 13.99 -2.71
CA GLU A 59 -1.88 13.78 -4.08
C GLU A 59 -1.13 12.44 -4.24
N LEU A 60 -0.28 12.09 -3.25
CA LEU A 60 0.43 10.80 -3.25
C LEU A 60 -0.54 9.63 -3.20
N LYS A 61 -1.58 9.68 -2.36
CA LYS A 61 -2.60 8.60 -2.30
C LYS A 61 -3.31 8.44 -3.62
N ASP A 62 -3.73 9.54 -4.24
CA ASP A 62 -4.41 9.51 -5.53
C ASP A 62 -3.53 8.91 -6.62
N THR A 63 -2.24 9.27 -6.62
CA THR A 63 -1.24 8.71 -7.54
C THR A 63 -1.07 7.20 -7.36
N ILE A 64 -0.98 6.73 -6.12
CA ILE A 64 -0.89 5.30 -5.80
C ILE A 64 -2.14 4.54 -6.26
N VAL A 65 -3.34 5.09 -6.02
CA VAL A 65 -4.58 4.43 -6.43
C VAL A 65 -4.64 4.30 -7.96
N LYS A 66 -4.23 5.34 -8.69
CA LYS A 66 -4.16 5.31 -10.16
C LYS A 66 -3.15 4.28 -10.68
N SER A 67 -1.98 4.16 -10.05
CA SER A 67 -0.94 3.21 -10.51
C SER A 67 -1.37 1.74 -10.41
N VAL A 68 -2.20 1.40 -9.42
CA VAL A 68 -2.74 0.03 -9.28
C VAL A 68 -3.76 -0.30 -10.36
N GLN A 69 -4.60 0.66 -10.78
CA GLN A 69 -5.58 0.46 -11.86
C GLN A 69 -4.88 0.11 -13.19
N THR A 70 -3.82 0.84 -13.54
CA THR A 70 -3.04 0.54 -14.76
C THR A 70 -2.40 -0.85 -14.74
N THR A 71 -2.03 -1.34 -13.55
CA THR A 71 -1.41 -2.67 -13.39
C THR A 71 -2.44 -3.80 -13.47
N GLY A 72 -3.65 -3.60 -12.95
CA GLY A 72 -4.76 -4.55 -13.04
C GLY A 72 -5.26 -4.75 -14.47
N ASP A 73 -5.39 -3.65 -15.23
CA ASP A 73 -5.82 -3.68 -16.63
C ASP A 73 -4.82 -4.38 -17.54
N SER A 74 -3.52 -4.25 -17.25
CA SER A 74 -2.45 -4.91 -18.00
C SER A 74 -2.47 -6.44 -17.88
N LYS A 75 -3.01 -7.00 -16.79
CA LYS A 75 -3.15 -8.46 -16.61
C LYS A 75 -4.40 -9.02 -17.29
N ALA A 76 -5.47 -8.23 -17.44
CA ALA A 76 -6.71 -8.66 -18.09
C ALA A 76 -6.58 -8.82 -19.61
N ASN A 77 -5.62 -8.12 -20.25
CA ASN A 77 -5.42 -8.13 -21.70
C ASN A 77 -4.46 -9.23 -22.21
N LEU A 78 -4.02 -10.18 -21.38
CA LEU A 78 -3.18 -11.32 -21.80
C LEU A 78 -3.96 -12.65 -21.90
N GLN A 79 -5.27 -12.59 -22.17
CA GLN A 79 -6.02 -13.77 -22.59
C GLN A 79 -5.72 -14.01 -24.08
N ILE A 80 -4.64 -14.76 -24.34
CA ILE A 80 -4.35 -15.30 -25.68
C ILE A 80 -5.51 -16.24 -26.03
N GLY A 81 -6.19 -15.95 -27.13
CA GLY A 81 -7.11 -16.89 -27.77
C GLY A 81 -6.37 -18.06 -28.41
#